data_AF-A0A8X6I6S4-F1
#
_entry.id   AF-A0A8X6I6S4-F1
#
_cell.length_a   1.000
_cell.length_b   1.000
_cell.length_c   1.000
_cell.angle_alpha   90.00
_cell.angle_beta   90.00
_cell.angle_gamma   90.00
#
_symmetry.space_group_name_H-M   'P 1'
#
loop_
_entity.id
_entity.type
_entity.pdbx_description
1 polymer ?
#
loop_
_entity_poly.entity_id
_entity_poly.type
_entity_poly.pdbx_seq_one_letter_code
_entity_poly.pdbx_strand_id
1 'polypeptide(L)' 'MYRQKYPSRKMPSRSFFTTIHRRLCETGSLDVHKPDSGRQRISRTVCAEERVVHALQRNPSKSIRVVSRETHISKL' A
#
# COMPACT_ATOMS: atom_id res chain seq x y z
N MET A 1 0.26 21.36 26.94
CA MET A 1 -0.11 19.94 26.71
C MET A 1 -0.89 19.77 25.41
N TYR A 2 -0.78 18.64 24.69
CA TYR A 2 -1.41 18.41 23.36
C TYR A 2 -2.91 18.76 23.31
N ARG A 3 -3.68 18.36 24.34
CA ARG A 3 -5.12 18.63 24.45
C ARG A 3 -5.46 20.12 24.53
N GLN A 4 -4.62 20.94 25.17
CA GLN A 4 -4.81 22.39 25.22
C GLN A 4 -4.61 23.03 23.84
N LYS A 5 -3.65 22.51 23.06
CA LYS A 5 -3.35 23.02 21.72
C LYS A 5 -4.36 22.54 20.67
N TYR A 6 -4.97 21.37 20.87
CA TYR A 6 -5.90 20.74 19.94
C TYR A 6 -7.15 20.20 20.66
N PRO A 7 -8.04 21.08 21.14
CA PRO A 7 -9.17 20.69 22.00
C PRO A 7 -10.21 19.82 21.28
N SER A 8 -10.42 20.02 19.99
CA SER A 8 -11.43 19.30 19.20
C SER A 8 -10.93 17.97 18.61
N ARG A 9 -9.65 17.61 18.82
CA ARG A 9 -9.07 16.38 18.28
C ARG A 9 -9.17 15.24 19.30
N LYS A 10 -9.38 14.02 18.81
CA LYS A 10 -9.29 12.81 19.64
C LYS A 10 -7.86 12.71 20.20
N MET A 11 -7.75 12.56 21.51
CA MET A 11 -6.46 12.45 22.20
C MET A 11 -5.73 11.18 21.74
N PRO A 12 -4.50 11.30 21.20
CA PRO A 12 -3.67 10.14 20.92
C PRO A 12 -3.32 9.38 22.22
N SER A 13 -3.03 8.09 22.10
CA SER A 13 -2.60 7.29 23.26
C SER A 13 -1.26 7.77 23.81
N ARG A 14 -0.97 7.46 25.08
CA ARG A 14 0.36 7.70 25.65
C ARG A 14 1.47 7.03 24.84
N SER A 15 1.22 5.82 24.33
CA SER A 15 2.16 5.06 23.52
C SER A 15 2.54 5.77 22.21
N PHE A 16 1.62 6.52 21.61
CA PHE A 16 1.89 7.31 20.40
C PHE A 16 3.00 8.34 20.64
N PHE A 17 2.89 9.11 21.74
CA PHE A 17 3.89 10.12 22.09
C PHE A 17 5.26 9.50 22.41
N THR A 18 5.28 8.37 23.12
CA THR A 18 6.55 7.66 23.41
C THR A 18 7.20 7.13 22.14
N THR A 19 6.43 6.60 21.18
CA THR A 19 6.97 6.10 19.91
C THR A 19 7.54 7.24 19.06
N ILE A 20 6.85 8.39 18.99
CA ILE A 20 7.36 9.58 18.28
C ILE A 20 8.66 10.05 18.90
N HIS A 21 8.70 10.23 20.22
CA HIS A 21 9.88 10.68 20.93
C HIS A 21 11.06 9.73 20.68
N ARG A 22 10.84 8.43 20.88
CA ARG A 22 11.86 7.41 20.66
C ARG A 22 12.44 7.46 19.24
N ARG A 23 11.58 7.53 18.22
CA ARG A 23 12.03 7.60 16.81
C ARG A 23 12.85 8.85 16.51
N LEU A 24 12.41 10.01 17.00
CA LEU A 24 13.19 11.24 16.83
C LEU A 24 14.59 11.13 17.46
N CYS A 25 14.70 10.51 18.63
CA CYS A 25 16.00 10.29 19.28
C CYS A 25 16.87 9.25 18.56
N GLU A 26 16.28 8.13 18.12
CA GLU A 26 17.04 6.99 17.57
C GLU A 26 17.40 7.17 16.09
N THR A 27 16.49 7.69 15.28
CA THR A 27 16.64 7.74 13.81
C THR A 27 16.57 9.16 13.25
N GLY A 28 16.18 10.15 14.05
CA GLY A 28 15.98 11.52 13.57
C GLY A 28 14.78 11.68 12.63
N SER A 29 13.96 10.65 12.42
CA SER A 29 12.84 10.66 11.47
C SER A 29 11.55 10.14 12.09
N LEU A 30 10.42 10.73 11.68
CA LEU A 30 9.09 10.24 12.01
C LEU A 30 8.59 9.15 11.05
N ASP A 31 9.32 8.93 9.95
CA ASP A 31 8.95 7.94 8.94
C ASP A 31 8.91 6.54 9.53
N VAL A 32 7.86 5.82 9.17
CA VAL A 32 7.70 4.42 9.56
C VAL A 32 8.25 3.57 8.45
N HIS A 33 9.40 2.93 8.68
CA HIS A 33 9.86 1.87 7.78
C HIS A 33 8.89 0.69 7.87
N LYS A 34 8.05 0.54 6.84
CA LYS A 34 7.10 -0.57 6.69
C LYS A 34 7.45 -1.35 5.42
N PRO A 35 8.49 -2.19 5.46
CA PRO A 35 8.82 -3.05 4.32
C PRO A 35 7.58 -3.91 4.03
N ASP A 36 7.30 -4.09 2.74
CA ASP A 36 6.18 -4.90 2.24
C ASP A 36 4.78 -4.47 2.68
N SER A 37 4.63 -3.19 3.06
CA SER A 37 3.30 -2.61 3.26
C SER A 37 2.60 -2.27 1.95
N GLY A 38 1.29 -2.55 1.90
CA GLY A 38 0.45 -2.32 0.73
C GLY A 38 0.28 -3.57 -0.13
N ARG A 39 -0.13 -3.38 -1.40
CA ARG A 39 -0.35 -4.49 -2.32
C ARG A 39 0.98 -5.10 -2.74
N GLN A 40 1.06 -6.43 -2.74
CA GLN A 40 2.22 -7.15 -3.23
C GLN A 40 2.61 -6.70 -4.64
N ARG A 41 3.92 -6.53 -4.89
CA ARG A 41 4.49 -6.10 -6.18
C ARG A 41 4.50 -7.20 -7.24
N ILE A 42 3.53 -8.12 -7.20
CA ILE A 42 3.40 -9.23 -8.15
C ILE A 42 2.95 -8.78 -9.54
N SER A 43 2.30 -7.61 -9.65
CA SER A 43 1.72 -7.14 -10.91
C SER A 43 2.72 -6.63 -11.95
N ARG A 44 4.00 -6.43 -11.58
CA ARG A 44 5.07 -5.96 -12.48
C ARG A 44 6.12 -7.05 -12.75
N THR A 45 5.68 -8.30 -12.72
CA THR A 45 6.55 -9.46 -12.99
C THR A 45 6.31 -9.95 -14.40
N VAL A 46 7.32 -10.52 -15.04
CA VAL A 46 7.20 -11.14 -16.38
C VAL A 46 6.06 -12.17 -16.40
N CYS A 47 5.93 -12.97 -15.34
CA CYS A 47 4.84 -13.93 -15.20
C CYS A 47 3.44 -13.27 -15.22
N ALA A 48 3.30 -12.06 -14.65
CA ALA A 48 2.04 -11.33 -14.71
C ALA A 48 1.72 -10.86 -16.14
N GLU A 49 2.73 -10.42 -16.90
CA GLU A 49 2.58 -10.03 -18.31
C GLU A 49 2.20 -11.22 -19.18
N GLU A 50 2.86 -12.36 -19.01
CA GLU A 50 2.56 -13.60 -19.74
C GLU A 50 1.12 -14.06 -19.51
N ARG A 51 0.62 -13.95 -18.27
CA ARG A 51 -0.78 -14.28 -17.94
C ARG A 51 -1.79 -13.40 -18.69
N VAL A 52 -1.48 -12.10 -18.85
CA VAL A 52 -2.31 -11.18 -19.64
C VAL A 52 -2.29 -11.56 -21.11
N VAL A 53 -1.10 -11.76 -21.68
CA VAL A 53 -0.91 -12.10 -23.09
C VAL A 53 -1.66 -13.39 -23.43
N HIS A 54 -1.48 -14.43 -22.61
CA HIS A 54 -2.16 -15.71 -22.78
C HIS A 54 -3.69 -15.57 -22.66
N ALA A 55 -4.20 -14.75 -21.74
CA ALA A 55 -5.63 -14.51 -21.59
C ALA A 55 -6.25 -13.83 -22.83
N LEU A 56 -5.54 -12.85 -23.41
CA LEU A 56 -5.96 -12.17 -24.64
C LEU A 56 -5.84 -13.06 -25.88
N GLN A 57 -4.77 -13.85 -25.99
CA GLN A 57 -4.60 -14.82 -27.08
C GLN A 57 -5.71 -15.88 -27.06
N ARG A 58 -6.10 -16.36 -25.89
CA ARG A 58 -7.17 -17.37 -25.75
C ARG A 58 -8.54 -16.83 -26.13
N ASN A 59 -8.84 -15.56 -25.86
CA ASN A 59 -10.09 -14.94 -26.25
C ASN A 59 -9.91 -13.42 -26.47
N PRO A 60 -9.64 -12.99 -27.72
CA PRO A 60 -9.36 -11.59 -28.03
C PRO A 60 -10.60 -10.69 -27.90
N SER A 61 -11.81 -11.26 -27.87
CA SER A 61 -13.05 -10.49 -27.69
C SER A 61 -13.34 -10.15 -26.22
N LYS A 62 -12.57 -10.70 -25.26
CA LYS A 62 -12.71 -10.33 -23.85
C LYS A 62 -12.28 -8.87 -23.64
N SER A 63 -13.11 -8.13 -22.90
CA SER A 63 -12.73 -6.79 -22.47
C SER A 63 -11.52 -6.82 -21.52
N ILE A 64 -10.69 -5.78 -21.60
CA ILE A 64 -9.54 -5.57 -20.71
C ILE A 64 -9.93 -5.60 -19.23
N ARG A 65 -11.14 -5.13 -18.88
CA ARG A 65 -11.66 -5.17 -17.51
C ARG A 65 -11.85 -6.59 -16.99
N VAL A 66 -12.29 -7.51 -17.85
CA VAL A 66 -12.44 -8.93 -17.49
C VAL A 66 -11.07 -9.56 -17.30
N VAL A 67 -10.13 -9.33 -18.22
CA VAL A 67 -8.75 -9.83 -18.13
C VAL A 67 -8.04 -9.30 -16.87
N SER A 68 -8.26 -8.02 -16.53
CA SER A 68 -7.76 -7.37 -15.30
C SER A 68 -8.21 -8.08 -14.03
N ARG A 69 -9.48 -8.52 -13.97
CA ARG A 69 -10.02 -9.27 -12.84
C ARG A 69 -9.44 -10.68 -12.76
N GLU A 70 -9.37 -11.38 -13.88
CA GLU A 70 -8.84 -12.75 -13.98
C GLU A 70 -7.34 -12.84 -13.64
N THR A 71 -6.57 -11.81 -14.00
CA THR A 71 -5.12 -11.75 -13.76
C THR A 71 -4.77 -11.12 -12.40
N HIS A 72 -5.76 -10.56 -11.70
CA HIS A 72 -5.58 -9.75 -10.49
C HIS A 72 -4.63 -8.57 -10.71
N ILE A 73 -4.78 -7.84 -11.83
CA ILE A 73 -4.00 -6.65 -12.19
C ILE A 73 -4.97 -5.49 -12.34
N SER A 74 -4.94 -4.51 -11.42
CA SER A 74 -6.01 -3.49 -11.32
C SER A 74 -5.94 -2.37 -12.37
N LYS A 75 -4.80 -2.24 -13.05
CA LYS A 75 -4.56 -1.29 -14.14
C LYS A 75 -3.87 -2.07 -15.24
N LEU A 76 -4.67 -2.53 -16.18
CA LEU A 76 -4.26 -3.22 -17.37
C LEU A 76 -4.49 -2.26 -18.54
#